data_AF-A0A2N3GD09-F1
#
_entry.id   AF-A0A2N3GD09-F1
#
_cell.length_a   1.000
_cell.length_b   1.000
_cell.length_c   1.000
_cell.angle_alpha   90.00
_cell.angle_beta   90.00
_cell.angle_gamma   90.00
#
_symmetry.space_group_name_H-M   'P 1'
#
loop_
_entity.id
_entity.type
_entity.pdbx_description
1 polymer ?
#
loop_
_entity_poly.entity_id
_entity_poly.type
_entity_poly.pdbx_seq_one_letter_code
_entity_poly.pdbx_strand_id
1 'polypeptide(L)'
;MRAPHAARAIVAWVLMTVSTVAFTLVSAPQAEAKATVGKTYTVTTTMYVRSSKSTKAAIVGTITAGSHVLPSGKAKSGWMPIKYNAKTAYVSTKYLKRDAKTASVVVAGPAGTKKSTMQVPIRVKAKVSAPTLKVAPKGTVMDVTGETSGIYTRVIVDGTKAWASTRRLTSRTTASATPAVLPATVASYTTTASLALRTSASVSATSLVTIATGSTVAGTGKHSGSYSQVVFSGKVGWVITGYLQAVAGTDPQYVLPMRATNVSAVATATLYASADLTSAVVGEVAVGTTLRSTAEVSESSFISVIWNGGIAWAQSSTVTMTLGSSSLDMLEVYGKAAVIEIRPLFPQITSIYGWRSSSAYSSDHPNGRAVDFMIPSYKTNKALGDALADYVIANGPRLHVTYLIWQQRSYSLSTGKWKAMEDRGSDTQNHMDHVHVSFEPSSK
;
A
#
# COMPACT_ATOMS: atom_id res chain seq x y z
N MET A 1 88.23 22.69 -30.00
CA MET A 1 88.96 21.46 -29.62
C MET A 1 88.69 21.15 -28.16
N ARG A 2 88.34 19.88 -27.90
CA ARG A 2 88.50 19.10 -26.66
C ARG A 2 87.75 19.52 -25.37
N ALA A 3 86.89 18.57 -24.96
CA ALA A 3 86.40 18.22 -23.62
C ALA A 3 87.58 18.03 -22.60
N PRO A 4 87.41 17.71 -21.28
CA PRO A 4 86.33 16.88 -20.70
C PRO A 4 85.95 17.04 -19.19
N HIS A 5 84.93 16.24 -18.80
CA HIS A 5 84.63 15.49 -17.55
C HIS A 5 85.19 16.01 -16.20
N ALA A 6 84.45 16.06 -15.08
CA ALA A 6 83.86 14.93 -14.37
C ALA A 6 83.15 15.35 -13.05
N ALA A 7 82.20 14.51 -12.61
CA ALA A 7 81.85 14.13 -11.24
C ALA A 7 81.19 15.13 -10.23
N ARG A 8 79.87 14.93 -10.07
CA ARG A 8 79.10 14.63 -8.84
C ARG A 8 79.26 15.49 -7.57
N ALA A 9 78.16 16.12 -7.15
CA ALA A 9 77.71 16.14 -5.75
C ALA A 9 76.18 16.31 -5.64
N ILE A 10 75.62 15.64 -4.64
CA ILE A 10 74.21 15.45 -4.32
C ILE A 10 73.70 16.64 -3.48
N VAL A 11 72.52 17.20 -3.80
CA VAL A 11 71.66 17.91 -2.83
C VAL A 11 70.19 17.59 -3.15
N ALA A 12 69.46 17.12 -2.15
CA ALA A 12 68.07 16.72 -2.24
C ALA A 12 67.12 17.87 -1.86
N TRP A 13 66.11 18.07 -2.72
CA TRP A 13 64.70 18.36 -2.47
C TRP A 13 64.31 19.53 -1.54
N VAL A 14 63.60 20.53 -2.09
CA VAL A 14 62.12 20.70 -2.03
C VAL A 14 61.74 21.78 -3.05
N LEU A 15 60.85 21.50 -4.01
CA LEU A 15 60.15 22.53 -4.78
C LEU A 15 58.70 22.11 -5.06
N MET A 16 57.76 22.92 -4.57
CA MET A 16 56.38 22.94 -5.02
C MET A 16 56.34 23.36 -6.49
N THR A 17 55.67 22.59 -7.33
CA THR A 17 55.24 23.04 -8.66
C THR A 17 53.75 22.86 -8.83
N VAL A 18 53.07 23.99 -9.02
CA VAL A 18 51.71 24.12 -9.54
C VAL A 18 51.72 23.64 -11.00
N SER A 19 51.03 22.54 -11.29
CA SER A 19 50.83 22.08 -12.67
C SER A 19 49.46 22.52 -13.19
N THR A 20 49.47 23.49 -14.10
CA THR A 20 48.38 23.76 -15.03
C THR A 20 48.31 22.64 -16.07
N VAL A 21 47.28 21.78 -16.01
CA VAL A 21 47.01 20.80 -17.07
C VAL A 21 45.96 21.38 -18.02
N ALA A 22 46.43 21.84 -19.18
CA ALA A 22 45.59 22.11 -20.34
C ALA A 22 45.08 20.77 -20.90
N PHE A 23 43.81 20.45 -20.68
CA PHE A 23 43.15 19.33 -21.35
C PHE A 23 42.71 19.76 -22.76
N THR A 24 43.50 19.39 -23.76
CA THR A 24 43.08 19.39 -25.16
C THR A 24 41.98 18.35 -25.37
N LEU A 25 40.74 18.81 -25.50
CA LEU A 25 39.61 18.00 -25.95
C LEU A 25 39.82 17.64 -27.43
N VAL A 26 40.28 16.41 -27.70
CA VAL A 26 40.19 15.79 -29.02
C VAL A 26 38.72 15.75 -29.42
N SER A 27 38.33 16.70 -30.27
CA SER A 27 37.02 16.74 -30.90
C SER A 27 37.05 15.77 -32.07
N ALA A 28 36.82 14.48 -31.78
CA ALA A 28 36.47 13.55 -32.84
C ALA A 28 35.13 14.01 -33.43
N PRO A 29 35.02 14.23 -34.75
CA PRO A 29 33.75 14.55 -35.37
C PRO A 29 32.83 13.36 -35.10
N GLN A 30 31.79 13.58 -34.29
CA GLN A 30 30.76 12.60 -34.06
C GLN A 30 30.05 12.43 -35.41
N ALA A 31 30.41 11.39 -36.15
CA ALA A 31 29.66 10.97 -37.32
C ALA A 31 28.19 10.92 -36.92
N GLU A 32 27.38 11.78 -37.53
CA GLU A 32 25.94 11.72 -37.41
C GLU A 32 25.55 10.35 -37.98
N ALA A 33 25.34 9.38 -37.09
CA ALA A 33 24.69 8.14 -37.45
C ALA A 33 23.33 8.55 -38.04
N LYS A 34 23.27 8.53 -39.37
CA LYS A 34 22.08 8.82 -40.17
C LYS A 34 21.05 7.77 -39.78
N ALA A 35 20.26 8.08 -38.75
CA ALA A 35 19.20 7.20 -38.29
C ALA A 35 18.29 6.96 -39.49
N THR A 36 18.10 5.71 -39.88
CA THR A 36 17.08 5.35 -40.87
C THR A 36 15.73 5.63 -40.20
N VAL A 37 15.26 6.87 -40.31
CA VAL A 37 14.03 7.34 -39.67
C VAL A 37 12.86 6.70 -40.41
N GLY A 38 12.39 5.56 -39.91
CA GLY A 38 11.04 5.10 -40.24
C GLY A 38 10.05 6.21 -39.87
N LYS A 39 8.99 6.38 -40.67
CA LYS A 39 7.91 7.32 -40.33
C LYS A 39 7.38 6.99 -38.92
N THR A 40 7.18 8.01 -38.09
CA THR A 40 6.55 7.86 -36.78
C THR A 40 5.06 7.60 -36.94
N TYR A 41 4.44 7.14 -35.86
CA TYR A 41 3.01 6.92 -35.78
C TYR A 41 2.44 7.64 -34.55
N THR A 42 1.41 8.44 -34.75
CA THR A 42 0.59 9.02 -33.68
C THR A 42 -0.27 7.94 -33.05
N VAL A 43 -0.31 7.93 -31.72
CA VAL A 43 -1.19 7.10 -30.92
C VAL A 43 -2.58 7.74 -30.86
N THR A 44 -3.61 7.05 -31.36
CA THR A 44 -4.97 7.61 -31.44
C THR A 44 -5.76 7.44 -30.14
N THR A 45 -5.39 6.48 -29.31
CA THR A 45 -6.00 6.20 -28.00
C THR A 45 -4.94 5.62 -27.08
N THR A 46 -5.02 5.94 -25.78
CA THR A 46 -4.10 5.38 -24.79
C THR A 46 -4.06 3.85 -24.88
N MET A 47 -2.86 3.29 -24.96
CA MET A 47 -2.66 1.86 -25.21
C MET A 47 -1.54 1.26 -24.36
N TYR A 48 -1.62 -0.05 -24.15
CA TYR A 48 -0.59 -0.82 -23.47
C TYR A 48 0.56 -1.18 -24.40
N VAL A 49 1.78 -1.08 -23.87
CA VAL A 49 2.98 -1.67 -24.45
C VAL A 49 3.13 -3.09 -23.91
N ARG A 50 3.27 -4.07 -24.81
CA ARG A 50 3.29 -5.49 -24.47
C ARG A 50 4.65 -6.11 -24.73
N SER A 51 4.99 -7.13 -23.95
CA SER A 51 6.25 -7.89 -24.09
C SER A 51 6.31 -8.77 -25.35
N SER A 52 5.16 -9.19 -25.90
CA SER A 52 5.07 -9.95 -27.15
C SER A 52 3.84 -9.53 -28.00
N LYS A 53 3.69 -10.09 -29.20
CA LYS A 53 2.63 -9.77 -30.17
C LYS A 53 1.26 -10.38 -29.77
N SER A 54 0.81 -10.14 -28.54
CA SER A 54 -0.42 -10.72 -28.00
C SER A 54 -1.07 -9.83 -26.94
N THR A 55 -2.40 -9.80 -26.90
CA THR A 55 -3.18 -9.11 -25.87
C THR A 55 -3.08 -9.77 -24.50
N LYS A 56 -2.70 -11.06 -24.46
CA LYS A 56 -2.46 -11.83 -23.24
C LYS A 56 -1.04 -11.64 -22.67
N ALA A 57 -0.13 -11.01 -23.43
CA ALA A 57 1.25 -10.82 -23.00
C ALA A 57 1.36 -9.80 -21.86
N ALA A 58 2.41 -9.89 -21.04
CA ALA A 58 2.63 -8.96 -19.93
C ALA A 58 2.70 -7.50 -20.42
N ILE A 59 2.06 -6.61 -19.68
CA ILE A 59 2.13 -5.15 -19.87
C ILE A 59 3.48 -4.67 -19.36
N VAL A 60 4.25 -4.00 -20.22
CA VAL A 60 5.58 -3.45 -19.87
C VAL A 60 5.58 -1.92 -19.83
N GLY A 61 4.44 -1.28 -20.13
CA GLY A 61 4.23 0.16 -20.05
C GLY A 61 2.92 0.60 -20.70
N THR A 62 2.70 1.91 -20.71
CA THR A 62 1.55 2.57 -21.35
C THR A 62 2.04 3.73 -22.21
N ILE A 63 1.28 4.08 -23.25
CA ILE A 63 1.52 5.26 -24.10
C ILE A 63 0.19 5.98 -24.25
N THR A 64 0.17 7.28 -23.98
CA THR A 64 -1.02 8.13 -24.02
C THR A 64 -1.41 8.53 -25.44
N ALA A 65 -2.70 8.80 -25.65
CA ALA A 65 -3.18 9.38 -26.91
C ALA A 65 -2.45 10.69 -27.25
N GLY A 66 -2.20 10.92 -28.54
CA GLY A 66 -1.46 12.08 -29.05
C GLY A 66 0.06 11.94 -29.01
N SER A 67 0.61 10.95 -28.30
CA SER A 67 2.05 10.67 -28.34
C SER A 67 2.47 10.04 -29.68
N HIS A 68 3.75 10.11 -29.99
CA HIS A 68 4.32 9.48 -31.19
C HIS A 68 5.23 8.31 -30.82
N VAL A 69 5.22 7.26 -31.64
CA VAL A 69 6.15 6.13 -31.51
C VAL A 69 6.97 5.95 -32.78
N LEU A 70 8.20 5.49 -32.61
CA LEU A 70 9.08 5.12 -33.71
C LEU A 70 9.11 3.59 -33.85
N PRO A 71 8.70 3.02 -34.99
CA PRO A 71 8.84 1.60 -35.26
C PRO A 71 10.30 1.15 -35.22
N SER A 72 10.54 -0.03 -34.65
CA SER A 72 11.86 -0.71 -34.72
C SER A 72 11.88 -1.86 -35.73
N GLY A 73 10.82 -2.02 -36.53
CA GLY A 73 10.68 -3.07 -37.53
C GLY A 73 9.31 -3.06 -38.22
N LYS A 74 9.08 -4.02 -39.12
CA LYS A 74 7.79 -4.17 -39.81
C LYS A 74 6.71 -4.71 -38.88
N ALA A 75 5.49 -4.19 -39.01
CA ALA A 75 4.33 -4.74 -38.32
C ALA A 75 4.04 -6.17 -38.79
N LYS A 76 3.64 -7.04 -37.85
CA LYS A 76 3.21 -8.42 -38.13
C LYS A 76 2.04 -8.77 -37.22
N SER A 77 1.01 -9.41 -37.77
CA SER A 77 -0.17 -9.89 -37.03
C SER A 77 -0.86 -8.82 -36.18
N GLY A 78 -0.97 -7.58 -36.68
CA GLY A 78 -1.60 -6.47 -35.95
C GLY A 78 -0.75 -5.83 -34.84
N TRP A 79 0.54 -6.17 -34.75
CA TRP A 79 1.48 -5.63 -33.77
C TRP A 79 2.67 -4.93 -34.42
N MET A 80 2.98 -3.73 -33.96
CA MET A 80 4.14 -2.95 -34.34
C MET A 80 5.26 -3.11 -33.30
N PRO A 81 6.46 -3.58 -33.68
CA PRO A 81 7.61 -3.59 -32.77
C PRO A 81 8.17 -2.18 -32.57
N ILE A 82 8.49 -1.85 -31.33
CA ILE A 82 9.16 -0.59 -30.92
C ILE A 82 10.31 -0.90 -29.96
N LYS A 83 11.29 0.02 -29.87
CA LYS A 83 12.25 0.03 -28.75
C LYS A 83 11.61 0.75 -27.56
N TYR A 84 11.39 0.03 -26.46
CA TYR A 84 10.79 0.56 -25.23
C TYR A 84 11.58 0.11 -24.00
N ASN A 85 12.04 1.06 -23.19
CA ASN A 85 12.88 0.80 -22.01
C ASN A 85 14.12 -0.07 -22.31
N ALA A 86 14.81 0.25 -23.42
CA ALA A 86 15.95 -0.49 -23.96
C ALA A 86 15.69 -1.95 -24.36
N LYS A 87 14.42 -2.38 -24.48
CA LYS A 87 14.03 -3.71 -24.98
C LYS A 87 13.12 -3.59 -26.18
N THR A 88 13.02 -4.66 -26.97
CA THR A 88 11.96 -4.79 -27.98
C THR A 88 10.63 -5.02 -27.28
N ALA A 89 9.64 -4.21 -27.62
CA ALA A 89 8.26 -4.35 -27.15
C ALA A 89 7.28 -4.13 -28.30
N TYR A 90 6.00 -4.37 -28.05
CA TYR A 90 4.98 -4.39 -29.10
C TYR A 90 3.78 -3.54 -28.71
N VAL A 91 3.27 -2.78 -29.68
CA VAL A 91 2.03 -2.00 -29.56
C VAL A 91 1.07 -2.40 -30.67
N SER A 92 -0.24 -2.32 -30.41
CA SER A 92 -1.24 -2.70 -31.42
C SER A 92 -1.29 -1.67 -32.54
N THR A 93 -1.28 -2.13 -33.80
CA THR A 93 -1.44 -1.25 -34.97
C THR A 93 -2.83 -0.62 -35.05
N LYS A 94 -3.83 -1.17 -34.35
CA LYS A 94 -5.20 -0.64 -34.29
C LYS A 94 -5.26 0.80 -33.80
N TYR A 95 -4.35 1.17 -32.90
CA TYR A 95 -4.32 2.50 -32.26
C TYR A 95 -3.21 3.39 -32.81
N LEU A 96 -2.70 3.10 -34.00
CA LEU A 96 -1.63 3.83 -34.65
C LEU A 96 -2.11 4.48 -35.95
N LYS A 97 -1.92 5.79 -36.06
CA LYS A 97 -2.07 6.55 -37.30
C LYS A 97 -0.69 6.94 -37.80
N ARG A 98 -0.36 6.59 -39.04
CA ARG A 98 0.94 6.96 -39.65
C ARG A 98 1.04 8.48 -39.76
N ASP A 99 2.17 9.04 -39.34
CA ASP A 99 2.39 10.47 -39.42
C ASP A 99 2.73 10.92 -40.85
N ALA A 100 2.19 12.06 -41.25
CA ALA A 100 2.54 12.70 -42.52
C ALA A 100 3.99 13.19 -42.50
N LYS A 101 4.42 13.75 -41.38
CA LYS A 101 5.78 14.23 -41.09
C LYS A 101 6.30 13.51 -39.84
N THR A 102 7.56 13.09 -39.86
CA THR A 102 8.17 12.45 -38.70
C THR A 102 8.19 13.40 -37.50
N ALA A 103 7.64 12.95 -36.38
CA ALA A 103 7.72 13.67 -35.12
C ALA A 103 9.15 13.65 -34.57
N SER A 104 9.60 14.80 -34.08
CA SER A 104 10.92 14.96 -33.46
C SER A 104 10.99 14.41 -32.04
N VAL A 105 9.84 14.21 -31.39
CA VAL A 105 9.72 13.63 -30.05
C VAL A 105 8.91 12.35 -30.13
N VAL A 106 9.43 11.26 -29.57
CA VAL A 106 8.78 9.95 -29.54
C VAL A 106 8.86 9.34 -28.15
N VAL A 107 7.94 8.44 -27.83
CA VAL A 107 7.97 7.67 -26.58
C VAL A 107 8.83 6.42 -26.78
N ALA A 108 9.89 6.27 -25.99
CA ALA A 108 10.86 5.18 -26.07
C ALA A 108 11.05 4.42 -24.74
N GLY A 109 10.23 4.70 -23.74
CA GLY A 109 10.22 4.02 -22.44
C GLY A 109 9.12 4.57 -21.53
N PRO A 110 8.95 4.00 -20.33
CA PRO A 110 8.00 4.50 -19.35
C PRO A 110 8.52 5.79 -18.73
N ALA A 111 7.60 6.57 -18.16
CA ALA A 111 7.97 7.56 -17.16
C ALA A 111 8.58 6.86 -15.93
N GLY A 112 9.45 7.54 -15.22
CA GLY A 112 10.15 6.97 -14.07
C GLY A 112 11.41 7.74 -13.73
N THR A 113 12.41 7.08 -13.18
CA THR A 113 13.71 7.69 -12.89
C THR A 113 14.82 7.12 -13.75
N LYS A 114 15.80 7.97 -14.04
CA LYS A 114 17.12 7.57 -14.55
C LYS A 114 18.21 8.24 -13.73
N LYS A 115 19.32 7.54 -13.55
CA LYS A 115 20.50 8.06 -12.86
C LYS A 115 21.55 8.49 -13.88
N SER A 116 22.20 9.62 -13.68
CA SER A 116 23.31 10.04 -14.52
C SER A 116 24.54 9.14 -14.28
N THR A 117 25.14 8.63 -15.35
CA THR A 117 26.35 7.78 -15.30
C THR A 117 27.63 8.62 -15.27
N MET A 118 27.51 9.89 -15.63
CA MET A 118 28.55 10.92 -15.63
C MET A 118 27.90 12.31 -15.60
N GLN A 119 28.69 13.38 -15.52
CA GLN A 119 28.16 14.75 -15.56
C GLN A 119 27.37 15.01 -16.85
N VAL A 120 26.14 15.52 -16.73
CA VAL A 120 25.23 15.74 -17.86
C VAL A 120 24.61 17.14 -17.82
N PRO A 121 24.87 17.97 -18.84
CA PRO A 121 24.14 19.22 -19.04
C PRO A 121 22.66 18.94 -19.35
N ILE A 122 21.78 19.63 -18.63
CA ILE A 122 20.33 19.62 -18.80
C ILE A 122 19.96 20.85 -19.61
N ARG A 123 19.37 20.66 -20.79
CA ARG A 123 19.17 21.72 -21.80
C ARG A 123 17.69 22.02 -22.04
N VAL A 124 17.40 23.26 -22.41
CA VAL A 124 16.02 23.70 -22.74
C VAL A 124 15.46 23.05 -24.02
N LYS A 125 16.32 22.63 -24.95
CA LYS A 125 15.95 21.95 -26.20
C LYS A 125 16.86 20.74 -26.43
N ALA A 126 16.37 19.74 -27.17
CA ALA A 126 17.09 18.52 -27.53
C ALA A 126 18.20 18.74 -28.58
N LYS A 127 19.13 19.66 -28.32
CA LYS A 127 20.26 19.98 -29.20
C LYS A 127 21.47 20.45 -28.39
N VAL A 128 22.67 20.20 -28.89
CA VAL A 128 23.91 20.48 -28.15
C VAL A 128 24.16 21.97 -27.95
N SER A 129 23.69 22.80 -28.90
CA SER A 129 23.81 24.27 -28.85
C SER A 129 22.71 24.96 -28.03
N ALA A 130 21.77 24.22 -27.44
CA ALA A 130 20.73 24.82 -26.62
C ALA A 130 21.27 25.29 -25.26
N PRO A 131 20.76 26.40 -24.71
CA PRO A 131 21.09 26.85 -23.36
C PRO A 131 20.97 25.72 -22.32
N THR A 132 21.93 25.68 -21.41
CA THR A 132 21.95 24.74 -20.28
C THR A 132 21.22 25.37 -19.09
N LEU A 133 20.19 24.70 -18.60
CA LEU A 133 19.47 25.09 -17.38
C LEU A 133 20.28 24.75 -16.13
N LYS A 134 20.83 23.53 -16.11
CA LYS A 134 21.54 22.97 -14.96
C LYS A 134 22.53 21.93 -15.46
N VAL A 135 23.60 21.69 -14.70
CA VAL A 135 24.50 20.58 -14.94
C VAL A 135 24.32 19.56 -13.82
N ALA A 136 23.86 18.36 -14.15
CA ALA A 136 23.66 17.29 -13.18
C ALA A 136 24.97 16.50 -13.00
N PRO A 137 25.55 16.40 -11.78
CA PRO A 137 26.72 15.58 -11.49
C PRO A 137 26.47 14.09 -11.77
N LYS A 138 27.54 13.27 -11.80
CA LYS A 138 27.43 11.80 -11.83
C LYS A 138 26.62 11.32 -10.62
N GLY A 139 25.71 10.39 -10.85
CA GLY A 139 24.89 9.78 -9.81
C GLY A 139 23.60 10.52 -9.48
N THR A 140 23.33 11.66 -10.12
CA THR A 140 22.07 12.41 -9.98
C THR A 140 20.91 11.56 -10.49
N VAL A 141 19.91 11.35 -9.64
CA VAL A 141 18.64 10.72 -10.03
C VAL A 141 17.70 11.80 -10.55
N MET A 142 17.11 11.59 -11.72
CA MET A 142 16.20 12.52 -12.37
C MET A 142 14.94 11.78 -12.80
N ASP A 143 13.79 12.44 -12.64
CA ASP A 143 12.55 11.97 -13.25
C ASP A 143 12.62 12.12 -14.77
N VAL A 144 12.04 11.17 -15.48
CA VAL A 144 11.95 11.11 -16.94
C VAL A 144 10.52 10.88 -17.36
N THR A 145 10.12 11.48 -18.48
CA THR A 145 8.75 11.32 -19.00
C THR A 145 8.58 10.09 -19.89
N GLY A 146 9.68 9.41 -20.23
CA GLY A 146 9.70 8.33 -21.22
C GLY A 146 9.87 8.80 -22.68
N GLU A 147 9.86 10.11 -22.90
CA GLU A 147 10.02 10.72 -24.23
C GLU A 147 11.50 10.94 -24.58
N THR A 148 11.82 10.76 -25.85
CA THR A 148 13.14 11.02 -26.42
C THR A 148 13.04 11.88 -27.68
N SER A 149 14.09 12.63 -27.96
CA SER A 149 14.26 13.38 -29.19
C SER A 149 15.70 13.25 -29.64
N GLY A 150 15.93 12.52 -30.74
CA GLY A 150 17.26 12.09 -31.14
C GLY A 150 18.01 11.39 -30.01
N ILE A 151 19.17 11.92 -29.64
CA ILE A 151 20.04 11.39 -28.58
C ILE A 151 19.72 11.93 -27.17
N TYR A 152 18.59 12.62 -27.00
CA TYR A 152 18.19 13.23 -25.74
C TYR A 152 16.97 12.54 -25.13
N THR A 153 16.98 12.41 -23.80
CA THR A 153 15.85 11.96 -22.98
C THR A 153 15.23 13.17 -22.32
N ARG A 154 13.90 13.25 -22.31
CA ARG A 154 13.19 14.30 -21.61
C ARG A 154 13.17 14.01 -20.12
N VAL A 155 13.76 14.92 -19.36
CA VAL A 155 13.88 14.86 -17.89
C VAL A 155 13.02 15.95 -17.26
N ILE A 156 12.68 15.79 -15.99
CA ILE A 156 12.07 16.84 -15.17
C ILE A 156 13.12 17.26 -14.14
N VAL A 157 13.44 18.54 -14.11
CA VAL A 157 14.37 19.15 -13.15
C VAL A 157 13.71 20.39 -12.59
N ASP A 158 13.58 20.46 -11.27
CA ASP A 158 12.98 21.60 -10.55
C ASP A 158 11.58 21.95 -11.14
N GLY A 159 10.75 20.92 -11.39
CA GLY A 159 9.40 21.05 -11.98
C GLY A 159 9.36 21.33 -13.50
N THR A 160 10.50 21.59 -14.14
CA THR A 160 10.57 21.98 -15.55
C THR A 160 10.99 20.81 -16.46
N LYS A 161 10.28 20.63 -17.58
CA LYS A 161 10.66 19.65 -18.62
C LYS A 161 11.86 20.15 -19.41
N ALA A 162 12.91 19.35 -19.46
CA ALA A 162 14.17 19.66 -20.13
C ALA A 162 14.78 18.41 -20.79
N TRP A 163 15.98 18.53 -21.35
CA TRP A 163 16.62 17.50 -22.15
C TRP A 163 18.02 17.15 -21.64
N ALA A 164 18.25 15.88 -21.33
CA ALA A 164 19.55 15.33 -20.96
C ALA A 164 20.05 14.37 -22.04
N SER A 165 21.37 14.25 -22.20
CA SER A 165 21.93 13.29 -23.17
C SER A 165 21.66 11.85 -22.72
N THR A 166 20.92 11.08 -23.53
CA THR A 166 20.48 9.69 -23.21
C THR A 166 21.65 8.79 -22.85
N ARG A 167 22.79 8.93 -23.55
CA ARG A 167 23.99 8.09 -23.32
C ARG A 167 24.64 8.31 -21.95
N ARG A 168 24.36 9.44 -21.30
CA ARG A 168 24.88 9.82 -19.98
C ARG A 168 23.92 9.45 -18.85
N LEU A 169 22.86 8.71 -19.16
CA LEU A 169 21.88 8.19 -18.22
C LEU A 169 21.94 6.66 -18.19
N THR A 170 21.43 6.06 -17.12
CA THR A 170 21.19 4.61 -17.07
C THR A 170 20.32 4.15 -18.24
N SER A 171 20.66 2.99 -18.81
CA SER A 171 19.98 2.45 -20.00
C SER A 171 18.51 2.14 -19.76
N ARG A 172 18.18 1.62 -18.57
CA ARG A 172 16.81 1.32 -18.14
C ARG A 172 16.26 2.43 -17.26
N THR A 173 14.98 2.75 -17.48
CA THR A 173 14.18 3.54 -16.55
C THR A 173 13.80 2.62 -15.41
N THR A 174 14.16 3.00 -14.20
CA THR A 174 13.59 2.45 -12.99
C THR A 174 12.23 3.10 -12.79
N ALA A 175 11.24 2.37 -12.27
CA ALA A 175 10.01 3.03 -11.83
C ALA A 175 10.43 4.17 -10.90
N SER A 176 10.04 5.41 -11.23
CA SER A 176 10.17 6.47 -10.25
C SER A 176 9.27 6.06 -9.09
N ALA A 177 9.72 6.31 -7.86
CA ALA A 177 8.76 6.62 -6.81
C ALA A 177 8.11 7.97 -7.17
N THR A 178 7.39 8.03 -8.30
CA THR A 178 6.65 9.22 -8.70
C THR A 178 5.61 9.44 -7.61
N PRO A 179 5.41 10.65 -7.09
CA PRO A 179 4.21 10.95 -6.32
C PRO A 179 3.04 10.52 -7.20
N ALA A 180 2.19 9.62 -6.71
CA ALA A 180 0.93 9.33 -7.37
C ALA A 180 0.28 10.68 -7.67
N VAL A 181 -0.20 10.90 -8.91
CA VAL A 181 -1.11 12.04 -9.14
C VAL A 181 -2.25 11.83 -8.15
N LEU A 182 -2.29 12.68 -7.13
CA LEU A 182 -3.28 12.54 -6.07
C LEU A 182 -4.65 12.72 -6.72
N PRO A 183 -5.64 11.88 -6.35
CA PRO A 183 -7.00 12.04 -6.82
C PRO A 183 -7.51 13.43 -6.45
N ALA A 184 -8.43 13.96 -7.26
CA ALA A 184 -9.17 15.16 -6.87
C ALA A 184 -9.84 14.94 -5.51
N THR A 185 -9.81 15.98 -4.68
CA THR A 185 -10.42 15.97 -3.35
C THR A 185 -11.63 16.89 -3.34
N VAL A 186 -12.70 16.44 -2.69
CA VAL A 186 -14.02 17.11 -2.68
C VAL A 186 -14.37 17.67 -1.31
N ALA A 187 -13.65 17.27 -0.25
CA ALA A 187 -13.91 17.67 1.12
C ALA A 187 -12.63 17.69 1.95
N SER A 188 -12.68 18.37 3.10
CA SER A 188 -11.62 18.37 4.10
C SER A 188 -12.20 17.91 5.44
N TYR A 189 -11.48 17.04 6.15
CA TYR A 189 -11.91 16.45 7.40
C TYR A 189 -10.82 16.58 8.47
N THR A 190 -11.23 16.68 9.73
CA THR A 190 -10.38 16.54 10.91
C THR A 190 -10.58 15.17 11.53
N THR A 191 -9.49 14.48 11.87
CA THR A 191 -9.57 13.17 12.55
C THR A 191 -9.95 13.33 14.01
N THR A 192 -10.89 12.54 14.51
CA THR A 192 -11.29 12.55 15.94
C THR A 192 -10.62 11.45 16.76
N ALA A 193 -9.79 10.62 16.12
CA ALA A 193 -8.98 9.59 16.75
C ALA A 193 -7.66 9.41 15.98
N SER A 194 -6.74 8.64 16.55
CA SER A 194 -5.56 8.15 15.83
C SER A 194 -5.99 7.09 14.82
N LEU A 195 -5.66 7.27 13.54
CA LEU A 195 -6.13 6.44 12.43
C LEU A 195 -4.97 5.87 11.62
N ALA A 196 -5.05 4.60 11.24
CA ALA A 196 -4.17 4.04 10.22
C ALA A 196 -4.64 4.48 8.82
N LEU A 197 -3.75 5.06 8.01
CA LEU A 197 -3.97 5.27 6.58
C LEU A 197 -3.66 3.97 5.84
N ARG A 198 -4.66 3.30 5.28
CA ARG A 198 -4.51 1.94 4.74
C ARG A 198 -4.45 1.89 3.22
N THR A 199 -3.80 0.87 2.68
CA THR A 199 -3.70 0.65 1.21
C THR A 199 -5.03 0.31 0.55
N SER A 200 -5.96 -0.32 1.27
CA SER A 200 -7.34 -0.61 0.83
C SER A 200 -8.35 -0.42 1.96
N ALA A 201 -9.64 -0.45 1.63
CA ALA A 201 -10.77 -0.33 2.56
C ALA A 201 -10.98 -1.58 3.42
N SER A 202 -9.94 -2.00 4.16
CA SER A 202 -9.97 -3.19 5.00
C SER A 202 -9.20 -2.94 6.28
N VAL A 203 -9.65 -3.52 7.39
CA VAL A 203 -8.91 -3.49 8.66
C VAL A 203 -7.61 -4.28 8.54
N SER A 204 -7.54 -5.22 7.59
CA SER A 204 -6.35 -6.00 7.32
C SER A 204 -5.31 -5.33 6.46
N ALA A 205 -5.69 -4.28 5.74
CA ALA A 205 -4.78 -3.65 4.80
C ALA A 205 -3.60 -2.98 5.49
N THR A 206 -2.41 -3.11 4.86
CA THR A 206 -1.16 -2.49 5.31
C THR A 206 -1.37 -1.01 5.63
N SER A 207 -0.93 -0.61 6.82
CA SER A 207 -0.87 0.80 7.19
C SER A 207 0.32 1.47 6.49
N LEU A 208 0.04 2.52 5.72
CA LEU A 208 1.03 3.39 5.10
C LEU A 208 1.64 4.37 6.11
N VAL A 209 0.81 4.85 7.05
CA VAL A 209 1.19 5.77 8.13
C VAL A 209 0.07 5.83 9.17
N THR A 210 0.44 6.16 10.41
CA THR A 210 -0.52 6.54 11.47
C THR A 210 -0.76 8.05 11.41
N ILE A 211 -2.03 8.44 11.32
CA ILE A 211 -2.52 9.81 11.34
C ILE A 211 -2.94 10.12 12.77
N ALA A 212 -2.34 11.13 13.39
CA ALA A 212 -2.67 11.52 14.75
C ALA A 212 -4.09 12.11 14.85
N THR A 213 -4.70 12.03 16.03
CA THR A 213 -5.95 12.75 16.34
C THR A 213 -5.78 14.26 16.09
N GLY A 214 -6.81 14.92 15.56
CA GLY A 214 -6.81 16.34 15.25
C GLY A 214 -6.12 16.71 13.93
N SER A 215 -5.64 15.73 13.16
CA SER A 215 -5.00 15.97 11.86
C SER A 215 -6.05 16.28 10.78
N THR A 216 -5.70 17.16 9.85
CA THR A 216 -6.52 17.41 8.65
C THR A 216 -6.18 16.43 7.52
N VAL A 217 -7.20 15.85 6.89
CA VAL A 217 -7.11 14.97 5.73
C VAL A 217 -8.03 15.45 4.61
N ALA A 218 -7.64 15.27 3.35
CA ALA A 218 -8.46 15.67 2.22
C ALA A 218 -9.22 14.47 1.66
N GLY A 219 -10.55 14.52 1.65
CA GLY A 219 -11.42 13.44 1.17
C GLY A 219 -11.58 13.41 -0.33
N THR A 220 -11.59 12.22 -0.93
CA THR A 220 -11.78 12.04 -2.38
C THR A 220 -13.23 11.81 -2.80
N GLY A 221 -14.13 11.68 -1.82
CA GLY A 221 -15.55 11.32 -2.04
C GLY A 221 -15.77 9.84 -2.36
N LYS A 222 -14.73 9.01 -2.32
CA LYS A 222 -14.84 7.56 -2.51
C LYS A 222 -14.97 6.86 -1.16
N HIS A 223 -15.93 5.96 -1.08
CA HIS A 223 -16.22 5.17 0.11
C HIS A 223 -16.32 3.69 -0.25
N SER A 224 -15.99 2.83 0.71
CA SER A 224 -16.12 1.38 0.57
C SER A 224 -16.20 0.76 1.97
N GLY A 225 -17.30 0.08 2.25
CA GLY A 225 -17.62 -0.41 3.59
C GLY A 225 -17.58 0.72 4.61
N SER A 226 -16.96 0.49 5.77
CA SER A 226 -16.78 1.51 6.81
C SER A 226 -15.64 2.50 6.54
N TYR A 227 -15.07 2.54 5.33
CA TYR A 227 -13.89 3.34 5.00
C TYR A 227 -14.18 4.45 4.00
N SER A 228 -13.43 5.54 4.13
CA SER A 228 -13.36 6.66 3.21
C SER A 228 -11.94 6.81 2.68
N GLN A 229 -11.80 7.06 1.38
CA GLN A 229 -10.50 7.34 0.79
C GLN A 229 -10.12 8.80 1.00
N VAL A 230 -8.90 9.00 1.49
CA VAL A 230 -8.33 10.31 1.79
C VAL A 230 -6.93 10.46 1.22
N VAL A 231 -6.51 11.71 1.07
CA VAL A 231 -5.16 12.13 0.81
C VAL A 231 -4.57 12.72 2.08
N PHE A 232 -3.44 12.18 2.54
CA PHE A 232 -2.71 12.66 3.70
C PHE A 232 -1.20 12.60 3.46
N SER A 233 -0.50 13.71 3.69
CA SER A 233 0.95 13.85 3.48
C SER A 233 1.44 13.29 2.14
N GLY A 234 0.75 13.62 1.05
CA GLY A 234 1.10 13.18 -0.31
C GLY A 234 0.82 11.69 -0.61
N LYS A 235 0.10 10.98 0.28
CA LYS A 235 -0.29 9.58 0.10
C LYS A 235 -1.81 9.46 -0.02
N VAL A 236 -2.26 8.55 -0.87
CA VAL A 236 -3.67 8.16 -0.97
C VAL A 236 -3.88 6.89 -0.16
N GLY A 237 -4.92 6.84 0.66
CA GLY A 237 -5.26 5.64 1.41
C GLY A 237 -6.66 5.71 1.99
N TRP A 238 -7.01 4.70 2.78
CA TRP A 238 -8.32 4.51 3.35
C TRP A 238 -8.27 4.63 4.87
N VAL A 239 -9.20 5.38 5.43
CA VAL A 239 -9.37 5.57 6.89
C VAL A 239 -10.81 5.29 7.26
N ILE A 240 -11.08 5.03 8.54
CA ILE A 240 -12.41 4.69 9.02
C ILE A 240 -13.30 5.95 9.03
N THR A 241 -14.42 5.90 8.30
CA THR A 241 -15.32 7.03 8.03
C THR A 241 -15.83 7.71 9.30
N GLY A 242 -16.26 6.93 10.31
CA GLY A 242 -16.90 7.47 11.53
C GLY A 242 -15.98 8.30 12.44
N TYR A 243 -14.71 8.47 12.08
CA TYR A 243 -13.75 9.33 12.78
C TYR A 243 -13.31 10.54 11.95
N LEU A 244 -14.01 10.83 10.85
CA LEU A 244 -13.76 11.98 9.98
C LEU A 244 -14.82 13.06 10.21
N GLN A 245 -14.46 14.09 10.97
CA GLN A 245 -15.32 15.24 11.18
C GLN A 245 -15.14 16.25 10.04
N ALA A 246 -16.22 16.64 9.36
CA ALA A 246 -16.17 17.64 8.30
C ALA A 246 -15.68 18.99 8.83
N VAL A 247 -14.78 19.64 8.08
CA VAL A 247 -14.35 21.02 8.37
C VAL A 247 -15.49 21.98 8.02
N ALA A 248 -15.61 23.10 8.74
CA ALA A 248 -16.61 24.12 8.48
C ALA A 248 -16.59 24.58 7.00
N GLY A 249 -17.77 24.71 6.40
CA GLY A 249 -17.92 25.07 4.98
C GLY A 249 -17.79 23.90 4.00
N THR A 250 -17.62 22.66 4.47
CA THR A 250 -17.75 21.47 3.62
C THR A 250 -19.16 21.39 3.04
N ASP A 251 -19.27 21.09 1.75
CA ASP A 251 -20.55 20.87 1.09
C ASP A 251 -21.37 19.80 1.87
N PRO A 252 -22.65 20.05 2.19
CA PRO A 252 -23.50 19.11 2.92
C PRO A 252 -23.48 17.68 2.37
N GLN A 253 -23.34 17.49 1.05
CA GLN A 253 -23.31 16.15 0.45
C GLN A 253 -22.07 15.33 0.85
N TYR A 254 -21.02 15.98 1.35
CA TYR A 254 -19.78 15.34 1.80
C TYR A 254 -19.62 15.36 3.32
N VAL A 255 -20.66 15.77 4.07
CA VAL A 255 -20.67 15.65 5.54
C VAL A 255 -20.91 14.19 5.91
N LEU A 256 -19.90 13.56 6.49
CA LEU A 256 -19.92 12.14 6.86
C LEU A 256 -20.61 11.93 8.21
N PRO A 257 -21.32 10.81 8.41
CA PRO A 257 -21.88 10.48 9.72
C PRO A 257 -20.76 10.22 10.73
N MET A 258 -20.96 10.72 11.94
CA MET A 258 -20.01 10.58 13.05
C MET A 258 -20.35 9.37 13.91
N ARG A 259 -19.31 8.64 14.32
CA ARG A 259 -19.47 7.51 15.23
C ARG A 259 -19.83 8.00 16.63
N ALA A 260 -20.94 7.52 17.18
CA ALA A 260 -21.24 7.59 18.61
C ALA A 260 -20.68 6.37 19.35
N THR A 261 -20.85 5.17 18.79
CA THR A 261 -20.45 3.90 19.40
C THR A 261 -19.96 2.88 18.37
N ASN A 262 -19.48 1.73 18.85
CA ASN A 262 -19.21 0.57 18.02
C ASN A 262 -20.30 -0.48 18.22
N VAL A 263 -20.57 -1.26 17.17
CA VAL A 263 -21.37 -2.49 17.26
C VAL A 263 -20.58 -3.64 16.66
N SER A 264 -20.76 -4.84 17.19
CA SER A 264 -20.13 -6.07 16.68
C SER A 264 -21.22 -6.98 16.12
N ALA A 265 -21.01 -7.52 14.92
CA ALA A 265 -21.91 -8.50 14.33
C ALA A 265 -21.89 -9.80 15.13
N VAL A 266 -23.06 -10.26 15.58
CA VAL A 266 -23.24 -11.53 16.32
C VAL A 266 -23.83 -12.63 15.43
N ALA A 267 -24.34 -12.25 14.26
CA ALA A 267 -24.69 -13.10 13.14
C ALA A 267 -24.17 -12.45 11.85
N THR A 268 -24.22 -13.14 10.71
CA THR A 268 -24.06 -12.45 9.42
C THR A 268 -25.15 -11.39 9.31
N ALA A 269 -24.74 -10.12 9.19
CA ALA A 269 -25.67 -9.00 9.21
C ALA A 269 -25.78 -8.38 7.82
N THR A 270 -26.98 -8.45 7.25
CA THR A 270 -27.36 -7.71 6.04
C THR A 270 -27.54 -6.23 6.39
N LEU A 271 -27.02 -5.36 5.54
CA LEU A 271 -27.12 -3.91 5.69
C LEU A 271 -28.12 -3.36 4.68
N TYR A 272 -29.06 -2.57 5.15
CA TYR A 272 -30.17 -2.00 4.39
C TYR A 272 -30.02 -0.48 4.23
N ALA A 273 -30.51 0.07 3.12
CA ALA A 273 -30.45 1.52 2.87
C ALA A 273 -31.35 2.32 3.83
N SER A 274 -32.42 1.71 4.34
CA SER A 274 -33.31 2.24 5.38
C SER A 274 -33.63 1.16 6.43
N ALA A 275 -34.23 1.56 7.54
CA ALA A 275 -34.60 0.68 8.65
C ALA A 275 -35.83 -0.22 8.32
N ASP A 276 -35.76 -0.95 7.21
CA ASP A 276 -36.84 -1.73 6.63
C ASP A 276 -36.24 -2.95 5.90
N LEU A 277 -36.80 -4.14 6.15
CA LEU A 277 -36.40 -5.40 5.52
C LEU A 277 -36.64 -5.44 4.00
N THR A 278 -37.55 -4.62 3.50
CA THR A 278 -37.86 -4.50 2.07
C THR A 278 -36.95 -3.50 1.36
N SER A 279 -36.14 -2.76 2.11
CA SER A 279 -35.21 -1.77 1.58
C SER A 279 -34.09 -2.41 0.77
N ALA A 280 -33.44 -1.61 -0.07
CA ALA A 280 -32.30 -2.05 -0.86
C ALA A 280 -31.17 -2.53 0.06
N VAL A 281 -30.64 -3.72 -0.24
CA VAL A 281 -29.43 -4.25 0.42
C VAL A 281 -28.21 -3.50 -0.10
N VAL A 282 -27.45 -2.88 0.81
CA VAL A 282 -26.26 -2.07 0.51
C VAL A 282 -24.95 -2.73 0.96
N GLY A 283 -25.03 -3.87 1.63
CA GLY A 283 -23.88 -4.65 2.05
C GLY A 283 -24.24 -5.82 2.93
N GLU A 284 -23.22 -6.62 3.26
CA GLU A 284 -23.30 -7.73 4.20
C GLU A 284 -21.99 -7.76 5.00
N VAL A 285 -22.07 -8.07 6.29
CA VAL A 285 -20.91 -8.17 7.17
C VAL A 285 -20.89 -9.50 7.91
N ALA A 286 -19.70 -10.10 8.00
CA ALA A 286 -19.49 -11.37 8.68
C ALA A 286 -19.53 -11.21 10.21
N VAL A 287 -19.83 -12.31 10.91
CA VAL A 287 -19.78 -12.42 12.38
C VAL A 287 -18.45 -11.90 12.93
N GLY A 288 -18.49 -11.20 14.06
CA GLY A 288 -17.33 -10.60 14.73
C GLY A 288 -16.89 -9.25 14.14
N THR A 289 -17.39 -8.87 12.96
CA THR A 289 -17.06 -7.57 12.33
C THR A 289 -17.51 -6.42 13.22
N THR A 290 -16.58 -5.50 13.51
CA THR A 290 -16.89 -4.27 14.27
C THR A 290 -17.23 -3.12 13.35
N LEU A 291 -18.47 -2.63 13.44
CA LEU A 291 -18.98 -1.46 12.72
C LEU A 291 -19.02 -0.23 13.61
N ARG A 292 -19.04 0.94 12.96
CA ARG A 292 -19.22 2.22 13.64
C ARG A 292 -20.68 2.57 13.51
N SER A 293 -21.30 3.04 14.58
CA SER A 293 -22.73 3.31 14.65
C SER A 293 -22.97 4.73 15.14
N THR A 294 -24.03 5.37 14.63
CA THR A 294 -24.53 6.64 15.18
C THR A 294 -25.37 6.43 16.45
N ALA A 295 -25.53 5.17 16.89
CA ALA A 295 -26.32 4.71 18.03
C ALA A 295 -27.84 4.92 17.90
N GLU A 296 -28.31 5.24 16.70
CA GLU A 296 -29.74 5.37 16.42
C GLU A 296 -30.36 3.99 16.30
N VAL A 297 -31.45 3.75 17.03
CA VAL A 297 -32.24 2.52 16.98
C VAL A 297 -33.64 2.90 16.50
N SER A 298 -34.09 2.28 15.41
CA SER A 298 -35.42 2.51 14.87
C SER A 298 -36.48 1.73 15.64
N GLU A 299 -37.74 2.18 15.54
CA GLU A 299 -38.90 1.46 16.09
C GLU A 299 -39.04 0.04 15.50
N SER A 300 -38.60 -0.16 14.26
CA SER A 300 -38.59 -1.46 13.57
C SER A 300 -37.41 -2.36 13.97
N SER A 301 -36.72 -2.08 15.08
CA SER A 301 -35.59 -2.87 15.60
C SER A 301 -34.41 -2.97 14.64
N PHE A 302 -34.03 -1.84 14.04
CA PHE A 302 -32.76 -1.69 13.34
C PHE A 302 -31.85 -0.74 14.11
N ILE A 303 -30.54 -0.91 13.96
CA ILE A 303 -29.53 0.02 14.45
C ILE A 303 -28.76 0.60 13.27
N SER A 304 -28.50 1.90 13.35
CA SER A 304 -27.75 2.63 12.34
C SER A 304 -26.27 2.22 12.37
N VAL A 305 -25.67 2.09 11.19
CA VAL A 305 -24.24 1.81 11.01
C VAL A 305 -23.67 2.68 9.89
N ILE A 306 -22.40 3.03 10.00
CA ILE A 306 -21.70 3.85 9.04
C ILE A 306 -21.14 2.94 7.94
N TRP A 307 -21.65 3.14 6.72
CA TRP A 307 -21.36 2.30 5.56
C TRP A 307 -21.38 3.10 4.26
N ASN A 308 -20.39 2.89 3.40
CA ASN A 308 -20.21 3.56 2.10
C ASN A 308 -20.35 5.09 2.16
N GLY A 309 -19.88 5.72 3.24
CA GLY A 309 -19.91 7.18 3.41
C GLY A 309 -21.22 7.74 3.96
N GLY A 310 -22.24 6.90 4.14
CA GLY A 310 -23.54 7.27 4.70
C GLY A 310 -23.97 6.39 5.86
N ILE A 311 -25.25 6.46 6.19
CA ILE A 311 -25.92 5.61 7.16
C ILE A 311 -26.57 4.45 6.42
N ALA A 312 -26.31 3.24 6.90
CA ALA A 312 -27.06 2.02 6.58
C ALA A 312 -27.64 1.45 7.87
N TRP A 313 -28.46 0.41 7.75
CA TRP A 313 -29.22 -0.15 8.87
C TRP A 313 -28.99 -1.66 8.96
N ALA A 314 -28.64 -2.14 10.15
CA ALA A 314 -28.57 -3.56 10.46
C ALA A 314 -29.72 -3.93 11.41
N GLN A 315 -30.28 -5.13 11.30
CA GLN A 315 -31.26 -5.59 12.29
C GLN A 315 -30.60 -5.70 13.67
N SER A 316 -31.24 -5.17 14.70
CA SER A 316 -30.71 -5.15 16.07
C SER A 316 -30.46 -6.55 16.64
N SER A 317 -31.12 -7.59 16.11
CA SER A 317 -30.87 -8.99 16.47
C SER A 317 -29.54 -9.55 15.93
N THR A 318 -28.94 -8.91 14.93
CA THR A 318 -27.73 -9.40 14.24
C THR A 318 -26.44 -8.71 14.69
N VAL A 319 -26.55 -7.68 15.53
CA VAL A 319 -25.41 -6.90 16.04
C VAL A 319 -25.60 -6.57 17.51
N THR A 320 -24.51 -6.34 18.25
CA THR A 320 -24.55 -5.92 19.65
C THR A 320 -23.59 -4.78 19.91
N MET A 321 -23.95 -3.86 20.81
CA MET A 321 -23.06 -2.82 21.31
C MET A 321 -22.02 -3.35 22.30
N THR A 322 -22.30 -4.49 22.95
CA THR A 322 -21.40 -5.10 23.92
C THR A 322 -21.44 -6.63 23.87
N LEU A 323 -20.29 -7.25 24.10
CA LEU A 323 -20.11 -8.66 24.35
C LEU A 323 -20.16 -9.00 25.85
N GLY A 324 -20.55 -8.05 26.70
CA GLY A 324 -20.74 -8.23 28.14
C GLY A 324 -19.64 -7.63 29.01
N SER A 325 -18.57 -7.11 28.42
CA SER A 325 -17.57 -6.29 29.14
C SER A 325 -16.73 -5.47 28.17
N SER A 326 -16.17 -4.36 28.65
CA SER A 326 -15.24 -3.53 27.86
C SER A 326 -14.00 -4.31 27.38
N SER A 327 -13.53 -5.28 28.18
CA SER A 327 -12.44 -6.18 27.81
C SER A 327 -12.77 -7.04 26.59
N LEU A 328 -13.99 -7.57 26.51
CA LEU A 328 -14.43 -8.37 25.36
C LEU A 328 -14.75 -7.49 24.14
N ASP A 329 -15.26 -6.27 24.38
CA ASP A 329 -15.58 -5.31 23.31
C ASP A 329 -14.35 -4.83 22.53
N MET A 330 -13.17 -4.92 23.16
CA MET A 330 -11.87 -4.57 22.59
C MET A 330 -11.16 -5.72 21.88
N LEU A 331 -11.75 -6.93 21.83
CA LEU A 331 -11.18 -8.04 21.06
C LEU A 331 -11.12 -7.74 19.56
N GLU A 332 -10.18 -8.35 18.86
CA GLU A 332 -10.17 -8.43 17.41
C GLU A 332 -11.29 -9.35 16.89
N VAL A 333 -11.56 -9.29 15.57
CA VAL A 333 -12.70 -9.97 14.92
C VAL A 333 -12.78 -11.46 15.27
N TYR A 334 -11.65 -12.18 15.25
CA TYR A 334 -11.64 -13.62 15.55
C TYR A 334 -11.91 -13.93 17.02
N GLY A 335 -11.34 -13.15 17.96
CA GLY A 335 -11.65 -13.29 19.38
C GLY A 335 -13.13 -13.01 19.68
N LYS A 336 -13.71 -11.99 19.03
CA LYS A 336 -15.15 -11.70 19.14
C LYS A 336 -16.00 -12.85 18.61
N ALA A 337 -15.70 -13.34 17.41
CA ALA A 337 -16.40 -14.46 16.80
C ALA A 337 -16.35 -15.71 17.70
N ALA A 338 -15.19 -16.02 18.28
CA ALA A 338 -15.03 -17.13 19.21
C ALA A 338 -15.87 -16.96 20.48
N VAL A 339 -15.91 -15.77 21.08
CA VAL A 339 -16.76 -15.50 22.26
C VAL A 339 -18.24 -15.67 21.92
N ILE A 340 -18.68 -15.14 20.76
CA ILE A 340 -20.07 -15.25 20.28
C ILE A 340 -20.47 -16.72 20.08
N GLU A 341 -19.57 -17.52 19.52
CA GLU A 341 -19.84 -18.92 19.20
C GLU A 341 -19.74 -19.85 20.42
N ILE A 342 -18.70 -19.70 21.24
CA ILE A 342 -18.38 -20.64 22.32
C ILE A 342 -19.29 -20.42 23.53
N ARG A 343 -19.62 -19.17 23.88
CA ARG A 343 -20.44 -18.85 25.06
C ARG A 343 -21.76 -19.63 25.12
N PRO A 344 -22.59 -19.70 24.06
CA PRO A 344 -23.84 -20.47 24.11
C PRO A 344 -23.63 -21.99 24.17
N LEU A 345 -22.47 -22.50 23.72
CA LEU A 345 -22.13 -23.93 23.77
C LEU A 345 -21.65 -24.37 25.16
N PHE A 346 -21.05 -23.45 25.92
CA PHE A 346 -20.53 -23.68 27.27
C PHE A 346 -21.15 -22.70 28.29
N PRO A 347 -22.48 -22.72 28.49
CA PRO A 347 -23.17 -21.73 29.31
C PRO A 347 -22.76 -21.75 30.79
N GLN A 348 -22.10 -22.81 31.26
CA GLN A 348 -21.53 -22.88 32.62
C GLN A 348 -20.36 -21.91 32.81
N ILE A 349 -19.67 -21.52 31.72
CA ILE A 349 -18.54 -20.59 31.75
C ILE A 349 -19.09 -19.17 31.66
N THR A 350 -19.35 -18.57 32.83
CA THR A 350 -19.93 -17.22 32.93
C THR A 350 -18.88 -16.12 32.97
N SER A 351 -17.64 -16.45 33.36
CA SER A 351 -16.52 -15.51 33.45
C SER A 351 -15.58 -15.71 32.27
N ILE A 352 -15.51 -14.70 31.40
CA ILE A 352 -14.66 -14.69 30.21
C ILE A 352 -13.89 -13.36 30.18
N TYR A 353 -12.57 -13.43 30.11
CA TYR A 353 -11.70 -12.26 29.99
C TYR A 353 -11.09 -12.17 28.59
N GLY A 354 -10.80 -10.95 28.14
CA GLY A 354 -10.27 -10.68 26.81
C GLY A 354 -9.12 -9.69 26.85
N TRP A 355 -9.30 -8.54 26.20
CA TRP A 355 -8.28 -7.50 26.13
C TRP A 355 -7.89 -6.97 27.52
N ARG A 356 -6.59 -6.69 27.69
CA ARG A 356 -6.02 -5.92 28.81
C ARG A 356 -4.82 -5.13 28.31
N SER A 357 -4.56 -3.95 28.89
CA SER A 357 -3.56 -2.99 28.39
C SER A 357 -2.11 -3.48 28.37
N SER A 358 -1.78 -4.51 29.16
CA SER A 358 -0.43 -5.09 29.23
C SER A 358 -0.47 -6.58 29.59
N SER A 359 0.64 -7.25 29.33
CA SER A 359 0.85 -8.66 29.67
C SER A 359 2.35 -8.93 29.75
N ALA A 360 2.77 -9.70 30.76
CA ALA A 360 4.18 -10.04 30.98
C ALA A 360 4.68 -11.17 30.06
N TYR A 361 3.78 -11.94 29.44
CA TYR A 361 4.12 -13.20 28.77
C TYR A 361 3.85 -13.22 27.27
N SER A 362 2.88 -12.44 26.80
CA SER A 362 2.53 -12.40 25.38
C SER A 362 1.92 -11.06 25.01
N SER A 363 2.03 -10.72 23.72
CA SER A 363 1.37 -9.53 23.18
C SER A 363 -0.11 -9.75 22.86
N ASP A 364 -0.65 -10.95 23.09
CA ASP A 364 -1.94 -11.31 22.50
C ASP A 364 -3.12 -10.60 23.18
N HIS A 365 -3.19 -10.58 24.52
CA HIS A 365 -4.23 -9.79 25.20
C HIS A 365 -4.13 -8.29 24.95
N PRO A 366 -2.94 -7.63 25.02
CA PRO A 366 -2.79 -6.23 24.65
C PRO A 366 -3.24 -5.88 23.24
N ASN A 367 -3.16 -6.85 22.32
CA ASN A 367 -3.64 -6.68 20.95
C ASN A 367 -5.07 -7.21 20.74
N GLY A 368 -5.78 -7.66 21.77
CA GLY A 368 -7.16 -8.17 21.65
C GLY A 368 -7.26 -9.51 20.93
N ARG A 369 -6.16 -10.28 20.86
CA ARG A 369 -6.04 -11.56 20.16
C ARG A 369 -6.04 -12.76 21.11
N ALA A 370 -6.48 -12.59 22.35
CA ALA A 370 -6.57 -13.69 23.31
C ALA A 370 -7.83 -13.61 24.19
N VAL A 371 -8.37 -14.78 24.54
CA VAL A 371 -9.54 -14.94 25.39
C VAL A 371 -9.25 -16.00 26.46
N ASP A 372 -9.54 -15.68 27.72
CA ASP A 372 -9.45 -16.58 28.86
C ASP A 372 -10.86 -17.01 29.27
N PHE A 373 -11.18 -18.28 29.09
CA PHE A 373 -12.45 -18.89 29.50
C PHE A 373 -12.28 -19.51 30.89
N MET A 374 -12.78 -18.84 31.92
CA MET A 374 -12.56 -19.23 33.31
C MET A 374 -13.41 -20.44 33.69
N ILE A 375 -12.78 -21.53 34.11
CA ILE A 375 -13.48 -22.76 34.45
C ILE A 375 -14.05 -22.64 35.86
N PRO A 376 -15.39 -22.67 36.05
CA PRO A 376 -15.98 -22.61 37.38
C PRO A 376 -15.58 -23.85 38.17
N SER A 377 -15.17 -23.65 39.43
CA SER A 377 -14.70 -24.72 40.31
C SER A 377 -13.59 -25.58 39.66
N TYR A 378 -12.64 -24.95 38.96
CA TYR A 378 -11.63 -25.60 38.11
C TYR A 378 -10.89 -26.78 38.76
N LYS A 379 -10.67 -26.77 40.08
CA LYS A 379 -10.03 -27.87 40.83
C LYS A 379 -10.80 -29.18 40.74
N THR A 380 -12.12 -29.12 40.60
CA THR A 380 -13.01 -30.30 40.50
C THR A 380 -13.72 -30.38 39.15
N ASN A 381 -13.59 -29.37 38.29
CA ASN A 381 -14.31 -29.27 37.02
C ASN A 381 -13.37 -29.30 35.80
N LYS A 382 -12.29 -30.08 35.89
CA LYS A 382 -11.34 -30.23 34.78
C LYS A 382 -12.01 -30.72 33.50
N ALA A 383 -13.03 -31.56 33.61
CA ALA A 383 -13.77 -32.12 32.46
C ALA A 383 -14.39 -31.04 31.57
N LEU A 384 -14.91 -29.94 32.15
CA LEU A 384 -15.44 -28.81 31.38
C LEU A 384 -14.34 -28.09 30.58
N GLY A 385 -13.18 -27.87 31.20
CA GLY A 385 -12.03 -27.28 30.52
C GLY A 385 -11.44 -28.18 29.44
N ASP A 386 -11.41 -29.50 29.66
CA ASP A 386 -11.02 -30.47 28.63
C ASP A 386 -11.98 -30.42 27.43
N ALA A 387 -13.30 -30.44 27.67
CA ALA A 387 -14.30 -30.35 26.61
C ALA A 387 -14.21 -29.05 25.79
N LEU A 388 -13.95 -27.92 26.46
CA LEU A 388 -13.72 -26.64 25.78
C LEU A 388 -12.43 -26.68 24.96
N ALA A 389 -11.32 -27.17 25.52
CA ALA A 389 -10.05 -27.28 24.81
C ALA A 389 -10.19 -28.15 23.55
N ASP A 390 -10.86 -29.30 23.65
CA ASP A 390 -11.11 -30.20 22.52
C ASP A 390 -11.96 -29.54 21.43
N TYR A 391 -13.01 -28.80 21.81
CA TYR A 391 -13.83 -28.03 20.86
C TYR A 391 -12.99 -26.98 20.12
N VAL A 392 -12.16 -26.23 20.85
CA VAL A 392 -11.28 -25.20 20.27
C VAL A 392 -10.24 -25.83 19.34
N ILE A 393 -9.69 -27.01 19.67
CA ILE A 393 -8.77 -27.74 18.78
C ILE A 393 -9.48 -28.15 17.49
N ALA A 394 -10.67 -28.76 17.60
CA ALA A 394 -11.42 -29.27 16.47
C ALA A 394 -11.86 -28.16 15.51
N ASN A 395 -12.20 -26.97 16.05
CA ASN A 395 -12.68 -25.83 15.27
C ASN A 395 -11.60 -24.77 14.99
N GLY A 396 -10.39 -24.96 15.53
CA GLY A 396 -9.32 -23.96 15.52
C GLY A 396 -8.98 -23.39 14.16
N PRO A 397 -8.84 -24.19 13.09
CA PRO A 397 -8.58 -23.66 11.74
C PRO A 397 -9.68 -22.73 11.22
N ARG A 398 -10.96 -23.01 11.52
CA ARG A 398 -12.10 -22.16 11.13
C ARG A 398 -12.18 -20.91 11.98
N LEU A 399 -11.85 -21.02 13.27
CA LEU A 399 -11.87 -19.92 14.23
C LEU A 399 -10.60 -19.07 14.22
N HIS A 400 -9.63 -19.37 13.33
CA HIS A 400 -8.34 -18.70 13.26
C HIS A 400 -7.54 -18.77 14.58
N VAL A 401 -7.59 -19.90 15.27
CA VAL A 401 -6.82 -20.16 16.50
C VAL A 401 -5.36 -20.46 16.14
N THR A 402 -4.42 -19.83 16.83
CA THR A 402 -2.98 -20.09 16.69
C THR A 402 -2.51 -21.15 17.68
N TYR A 403 -2.85 -20.98 18.94
CA TYR A 403 -2.58 -21.90 20.03
C TYR A 403 -3.59 -21.74 21.16
N LEU A 404 -3.66 -22.73 22.05
CA LEU A 404 -4.36 -22.61 23.32
C LEU A 404 -3.51 -23.18 24.46
N ILE A 405 -3.81 -22.77 25.69
CA ILE A 405 -3.15 -23.24 26.91
C ILE A 405 -4.21 -23.74 27.87
N TRP A 406 -4.00 -24.94 28.43
CA TRP A 406 -4.87 -25.52 29.44
C TRP A 406 -4.11 -26.57 30.25
N GLN A 407 -4.20 -26.52 31.57
CA GLN A 407 -3.56 -27.49 32.48
C GLN A 407 -2.03 -27.53 32.31
N GLN A 408 -1.39 -26.36 32.33
CA GLN A 408 0.06 -26.19 32.23
C GLN A 408 0.70 -26.82 30.98
N ARG A 409 -0.05 -26.85 29.88
CA ARG A 409 0.43 -27.28 28.57
C ARG A 409 -0.17 -26.41 27.49
N SER A 410 0.59 -26.20 26.42
CA SER A 410 0.17 -25.43 25.24
C SER A 410 -0.06 -26.37 24.06
N TYR A 411 -1.17 -26.21 23.34
CA TYR A 411 -1.42 -26.88 22.07
C TYR A 411 -1.26 -25.90 20.92
N SER A 412 -0.41 -26.23 19.94
CA SER A 412 -0.19 -25.41 18.76
C SER A 412 -0.95 -25.98 17.56
N LEU A 413 -1.82 -25.18 16.93
CA LEU A 413 -2.60 -25.62 15.77
C LEU A 413 -1.71 -25.92 14.56
N SER A 414 -0.60 -25.21 14.40
CA SER A 414 0.35 -25.45 13.31
C SER A 414 1.11 -26.79 13.44
N THR A 415 1.28 -27.29 14.67
CA THR A 415 2.02 -28.56 14.91
C THR A 415 1.11 -29.73 15.27
N GLY A 416 -0.12 -29.46 15.72
CA GLY A 416 -1.08 -30.46 16.18
C GLY A 416 -0.65 -31.17 17.46
N LYS A 417 0.18 -30.55 18.30
CA LYS A 417 0.80 -31.19 19.47
C LYS A 417 0.68 -30.35 20.74
N TRP A 418 0.48 -31.06 21.86
CA TRP A 418 0.64 -30.53 23.20
C TRP A 418 2.12 -30.47 23.59
N LYS A 419 2.50 -29.40 24.30
CA LYS A 419 3.82 -29.23 24.91
C LYS A 419 3.64 -28.79 26.36
N ALA A 420 4.34 -29.44 27.28
CA ALA A 420 4.37 -29.03 28.69
C ALA A 420 4.97 -27.63 28.85
N MET A 421 4.42 -26.84 29.77
CA MET A 421 4.94 -25.55 30.16
C MET A 421 5.74 -25.66 31.45
N GLU A 422 6.67 -24.72 31.65
CA GLU A 422 7.33 -24.53 32.94
C GLU A 422 6.31 -24.11 34.01
N ASP A 423 6.64 -24.37 35.27
CA ASP A 423 5.89 -23.85 36.40
C ASP A 423 6.19 -22.37 36.59
N ARG A 424 5.13 -21.56 36.59
CA ARG A 424 5.16 -20.11 36.74
C ARG A 424 4.73 -19.63 38.12
N GLY A 425 4.43 -20.56 39.04
CA GLY A 425 4.27 -20.28 40.47
C GLY A 425 2.84 -20.06 40.96
N SER A 426 1.82 -20.19 40.10
CA SER A 426 0.40 -20.16 40.51
C SER A 426 -0.52 -20.87 39.52
N ASP A 427 -1.69 -21.32 40.00
CA ASP A 427 -2.72 -21.96 39.18
C ASP A 427 -3.11 -21.08 37.97
N THR A 428 -3.29 -19.78 38.17
CA THR A 428 -3.63 -18.85 37.08
C THR A 428 -2.49 -18.69 36.07
N GLN A 429 -1.24 -18.49 36.52
CA GLN A 429 -0.10 -18.37 35.58
C GLN A 429 0.18 -19.67 34.83
N ASN A 430 -0.15 -20.81 35.44
CA ASN A 430 -0.06 -22.14 34.85
C ASN A 430 -1.32 -22.55 34.06
N HIS A 431 -2.33 -21.67 33.98
CA HIS A 431 -3.57 -21.90 33.23
C HIS A 431 -4.29 -23.18 33.70
N MET A 432 -4.30 -23.40 35.01
CA MET A 432 -5.03 -24.49 35.66
C MET A 432 -6.50 -24.13 35.85
N ASP A 433 -6.83 -22.84 35.93
CA ASP A 433 -8.16 -22.30 36.22
C ASP A 433 -8.91 -21.77 34.98
N HIS A 434 -8.27 -21.70 33.81
CA HIS A 434 -8.88 -21.23 32.58
C HIS A 434 -8.26 -21.85 31.34
N VAL A 435 -9.08 -21.97 30.28
CA VAL A 435 -8.59 -22.26 28.93
C VAL A 435 -8.28 -20.94 28.25
N HIS A 436 -7.00 -20.70 27.97
CA HIS A 436 -6.55 -19.54 27.20
C HIS A 436 -6.49 -19.88 25.72
N VAL A 437 -7.06 -19.04 24.87
CA VAL A 437 -7.07 -19.22 23.42
C VAL A 437 -6.49 -17.98 22.74
N SER A 438 -5.50 -18.17 21.88
CA SER A 438 -4.89 -17.10 21.08
C SER A 438 -5.26 -17.23 19.60
N PHE A 439 -5.47 -16.10 18.94
CA PHE A 439 -5.98 -16.00 17.58
C PHE A 439 -5.00 -15.34 16.62
N GLU A 440 -5.13 -15.63 15.32
CA GLU A 440 -4.40 -14.92 14.28
C GLU A 440 -4.71 -13.42 14.33
N PRO A 441 -3.79 -12.53 13.93
CA PRO A 441 -4.15 -11.15 13.65
C PRO A 441 -5.25 -11.08 12.58
N SER A 442 -6.29 -10.31 12.85
CA SER A 442 -7.34 -9.98 11.87
C SER A 442 -6.82 -9.04 10.77
N SER A 443 -5.61 -8.50 10.94
CA SER A 443 -4.88 -7.77 9.92
C SER A 443 -3.56 -8.45 9.52
N LYS A 444 -3.51 -9.02 8.31
CA LYS A 444 -2.28 -9.54 7.69
C LYS A 444 -1.72 -8.54 6.68
#